data_AF-A0A496X3E6-F1
#
_entry.id   AF-A0A496X3E6-F1
#
_cell.length_a   1.000
_cell.length_b   1.000
_cell.length_c   1.000
_cell.angle_alpha   90.00
_cell.angle_beta   90.00
_cell.angle_gamma   90.00
#
_symmetry.space_group_name_H-M   'P 1'
#
loop_
_entity.id
_entity.type
_entity.pdbx_description
1 polymer ?
#
loop_
_entity_poly.entity_id
_entity_poly.type
_entity_poly.pdbx_seq_one_letter_code
_entity_poly.pdbx_strand_id
1 'polypeptide(L)'
;MGTLSLLLGAVVLLGWYLHEPALIQVNPAFVPMQYNTALGFAVGGLALLGLTGFWPWLAGITSVIVLLTGVLTLIEYIFAVDLHIDQLFMEHYIDLKTSNPGRMAPNTALCFSLTGLTVLLTTLCHERPRVTAWTATLGALIISLGVTALAGYMIGVEGAYGWGHMTRMAIHTTAGFIVLGGGFVALAWSRNRRMSPAESLPHWAPQIIGITGLTITFALWQAMSAQEQRMVSEMGPSAANFSDEGLLIFGILLTFSLILRTRAANKAGDGERRSNRDFAQYTAIILGALLAASLYSLLQTNFELSVKQRFEAAALNHVEAIEHGIDTYLETLYHIRSTFDASSFVDRDEFRTLVNRSLARNPGIMALEWVPRVTAQQRDVMEAAAREEVSADFVFGDSPAEGSMTAAPQRDVYFPIYYVEPQQPFSSVLGFDLAARPAHLAALMEAARSNAPTVSARLQLFQSEEGAYSIFIALPVYENGAPPENAAEREAALRGFAVMVTEIGPMIESILNKQPSPAGLTLTFADNELPDTEVFMYRHVSRAMDLGPDNTEKDYLDDGLTSTTKLAFADHNWQVTAHAANRTIYPGWRASSLWLPLGVWLFFLAVAWFVRRLRQA
;
A
#
# COMPACT_ATOMS: atom_id res chain seq x y z
N MET A 1 8.73 -26.48 33.16
CA MET A 1 9.42 -26.31 31.85
C MET A 1 9.66 -27.66 31.17
N GLY A 2 10.43 -28.59 31.74
CA GLY A 2 10.67 -29.91 31.11
C GLY A 2 9.38 -30.68 30.79
N THR A 3 8.42 -30.74 31.72
CA THR A 3 7.09 -31.34 31.49
C THR A 3 6.31 -30.65 30.36
N LEU A 4 6.38 -29.32 30.25
CA LEU A 4 5.67 -28.58 29.20
C LEU A 4 6.25 -28.89 27.81
N SER A 5 7.58 -28.98 27.69
CA SER A 5 8.25 -29.42 26.46
C SER A 5 7.89 -30.85 26.10
N LEU A 6 7.85 -31.75 27.09
CA LEU A 6 7.43 -33.14 26.88
C LEU A 6 5.99 -33.24 26.38
N LEU A 7 5.07 -32.51 27.00
CA LEU A 7 3.67 -32.47 26.60
C LEU A 7 3.51 -31.89 25.20
N LEU A 8 4.22 -30.82 24.86
CA LEU A 8 4.22 -30.24 23.51
C LEU A 8 4.63 -31.29 22.47
N GLY A 9 5.76 -31.97 22.69
CA GLY A 9 6.21 -33.04 21.80
C GLY A 9 5.22 -34.20 21.70
N ALA A 10 4.68 -34.66 22.84
CA ALA A 10 3.72 -35.76 22.88
C ALA A 10 2.41 -35.46 22.14
N VAL A 11 1.88 -34.23 22.29
CA VAL A 11 0.65 -33.80 21.60
C VAL A 11 0.85 -33.79 20.08
N VAL A 12 1.98 -33.26 19.60
CA VAL A 12 2.26 -33.21 18.16
C VAL A 12 2.53 -34.61 17.61
N LEU A 13 3.27 -35.47 18.32
CA LEU A 13 3.45 -36.88 17.94
C LEU A 13 2.11 -37.61 17.83
N LEU A 14 1.20 -37.39 18.79
CA LEU A 14 -0.16 -37.92 18.72
C LEU A 14 -0.90 -37.40 17.49
N GLY A 15 -0.76 -36.11 17.15
CA GLY A 15 -1.29 -35.52 15.92
C GLY A 15 -0.84 -36.24 14.66
N TRP A 16 0.45 -36.58 14.56
CA TRP A 16 1.01 -37.35 13.44
C TRP A 16 0.37 -38.74 13.33
N TYR A 17 0.20 -39.47 14.44
CA TYR A 17 -0.43 -40.79 14.44
C TYR A 17 -1.94 -40.75 14.15
N LEU A 18 -2.65 -39.76 14.70
CA LEU A 18 -4.09 -39.60 14.53
C LEU A 18 -4.47 -38.97 13.17
N HIS A 19 -3.48 -38.52 12.39
CA HIS A 19 -3.70 -37.79 11.14
C HIS A 19 -4.56 -36.54 11.33
N GLU A 20 -4.39 -35.85 12.47
CA GLU A 20 -5.16 -34.66 12.86
C GLU A 20 -4.31 -33.38 12.68
N PRO A 21 -4.51 -32.61 11.58
CA PRO A 21 -3.65 -31.46 11.27
C PRO A 21 -3.66 -30.38 12.35
N ALA A 22 -4.76 -30.23 13.10
CA ALA A 22 -4.88 -29.23 14.17
C ALA A 22 -3.92 -29.46 15.35
N LEU A 23 -3.41 -30.69 15.51
CA LEU A 23 -2.42 -31.04 16.53
C LEU A 23 -0.97 -30.86 16.03
N ILE A 24 -0.78 -30.79 14.72
CA ILE A 24 0.53 -30.65 14.05
C ILE A 24 0.79 -29.18 13.64
N GLN A 25 -0.29 -28.45 13.34
CA GLN A 25 -0.30 -27.06 12.93
C GLN A 25 -1.27 -26.26 13.80
N VAL A 26 -0.80 -25.13 14.32
CA VAL A 26 -1.65 -24.20 15.10
C VAL A 26 -2.64 -23.46 14.17
N ASN A 27 -2.25 -23.21 12.93
CA ASN A 27 -3.08 -22.58 11.91
C ASN A 27 -2.74 -23.21 10.54
N PRO A 28 -3.72 -23.47 9.66
CA PRO A 28 -3.47 -24.05 8.33
C PRO A 28 -2.50 -23.25 7.44
N ALA A 29 -2.31 -21.94 7.70
CA ALA A 29 -1.35 -21.10 6.97
C ALA A 29 0.10 -21.20 7.48
N PHE A 30 0.32 -21.83 8.63
CA PHE A 30 1.61 -21.98 9.29
C PHE A 30 2.24 -23.34 9.00
N VAL A 31 3.57 -23.39 9.14
CA VAL A 31 4.33 -24.62 8.88
C VAL A 31 4.04 -25.66 9.96
N PRO A 32 3.82 -26.94 9.59
CA PRO A 32 3.68 -28.04 10.54
C PRO A 32 4.95 -28.26 11.35
N MET A 33 4.81 -28.67 12.61
CA MET A 33 5.95 -29.21 13.35
C MET A 33 6.23 -30.63 12.87
N GLN A 34 7.42 -30.83 12.30
CA GLN A 34 7.86 -32.13 11.79
C GLN A 34 7.95 -33.18 12.89
N TYR A 35 7.73 -34.44 12.54
CA TYR A 35 7.76 -35.56 13.50
C TYR A 35 9.04 -35.59 14.34
N ASN A 36 10.21 -35.47 13.68
CA ASN A 36 11.51 -35.44 14.36
C ASN A 36 11.67 -34.24 15.30
N THR A 37 11.00 -33.12 15.01
CA THR A 37 10.98 -31.95 15.90
C THR A 37 10.15 -32.24 17.15
N ALA A 38 8.99 -32.86 16.99
CA ALA A 38 8.13 -33.26 18.10
C ALA A 38 8.82 -34.30 19.00
N LEU A 39 9.49 -35.28 18.40
CA LEU A 39 10.33 -36.25 19.11
C LEU A 39 11.47 -35.55 19.86
N GLY A 40 12.14 -34.59 19.24
CA GLY A 40 13.18 -33.78 19.87
C GLY A 40 12.69 -33.04 21.12
N PHE A 41 11.47 -32.48 21.10
CA PHE A 41 10.89 -31.84 22.29
C PHE A 41 10.48 -32.81 23.38
N ALA A 42 9.96 -33.98 23.01
CA ALA A 42 9.63 -35.04 23.96
C ALA A 42 10.89 -35.53 24.68
N VAL A 43 11.91 -35.92 23.91
CA VAL A 43 13.19 -36.43 24.44
C VAL A 43 13.96 -35.32 25.17
N GLY A 44 13.99 -34.10 24.64
CA GLY A 44 14.64 -32.94 25.29
C GLY A 44 13.95 -32.52 26.60
N GLY A 45 12.62 -32.62 26.66
CA GLY A 45 11.84 -32.41 27.89
C GLY A 45 12.17 -33.44 28.97
N LEU A 46 12.26 -34.72 28.58
CA LEU A 46 12.72 -35.81 29.47
C LEU A 46 14.16 -35.59 29.94
N ALA A 47 15.04 -35.13 29.04
CA ALA A 47 16.44 -34.84 29.35
C ALA A 47 16.56 -33.75 30.43
N LEU A 48 15.79 -32.67 30.31
CA LEU A 48 15.74 -31.59 31.30
C LEU A 48 15.13 -32.06 32.64
N LEU A 49 14.09 -32.89 32.62
CA LEU A 49 13.53 -33.48 33.85
C LEU A 49 14.54 -34.41 34.53
N GLY A 50 15.29 -35.20 33.77
CA GLY A 50 16.34 -36.08 34.28
C GLY A 50 17.44 -35.32 35.03
N LEU A 51 17.76 -34.08 34.63
CA LEU A 51 18.71 -33.21 35.33
C LEU A 51 18.25 -32.73 36.71
N THR A 52 16.95 -32.86 37.04
CA THR A 52 16.37 -32.40 38.32
C THR A 52 16.33 -33.47 39.42
N GLY A 53 16.72 -34.72 39.12
CA GLY A 53 16.99 -35.74 40.15
C GLY A 53 16.25 -37.07 40.03
N PHE A 54 15.38 -37.26 39.03
CA PHE A 54 14.62 -38.52 38.94
C PHE A 54 15.45 -39.66 38.30
N TRP A 55 16.16 -39.42 37.19
CA TRP A 55 16.90 -40.47 36.43
C TRP A 55 18.11 -39.86 35.67
N PRO A 56 19.30 -39.70 36.30
CA PRO A 56 20.43 -39.00 35.68
C PRO A 56 21.07 -39.76 34.50
N TRP A 57 21.05 -41.10 34.53
CA TRP A 57 21.51 -41.93 33.41
C TRP A 57 20.62 -41.73 32.17
N LEU A 58 19.30 -41.58 32.39
CA LEU A 58 18.32 -41.29 31.34
C LEU A 58 18.58 -39.92 30.71
N ALA A 59 18.95 -38.91 31.51
CA ALA A 59 19.37 -37.59 31.01
C ALA A 59 20.59 -37.68 30.08
N GLY A 60 21.55 -38.56 30.37
CA GLY A 60 22.72 -38.80 29.52
C GLY A 60 22.39 -39.47 28.19
N ILE A 61 21.51 -40.47 28.18
CA ILE A 61 21.11 -41.15 26.93
C ILE A 61 20.25 -40.21 26.06
N THR A 62 19.24 -39.59 26.66
CA THR A 62 18.35 -38.65 25.96
C THR A 62 19.09 -37.45 25.39
N SER A 63 20.15 -36.96 26.05
CA SER A 63 20.96 -35.86 25.53
C SER A 63 21.77 -36.24 24.30
N VAL A 64 22.32 -37.46 24.25
CA VAL A 64 23.03 -37.97 23.07
C VAL A 64 22.07 -38.11 21.89
N ILE A 65 20.86 -38.64 22.12
CA ILE A 65 19.83 -38.77 21.08
C ILE A 65 19.49 -37.39 20.52
N VAL A 66 19.13 -36.42 21.36
CA VAL A 66 18.75 -35.06 20.91
C VAL A 66 19.91 -34.36 20.20
N LEU A 67 21.15 -34.54 20.69
CA LEU A 67 22.35 -33.99 20.06
C LEU A 67 22.57 -34.58 18.66
N LEU A 68 22.50 -35.90 18.53
CA LEU A 68 22.68 -36.57 17.24
C LEU A 68 21.58 -36.19 16.25
N THR A 69 20.32 -36.14 16.68
CA THR A 69 19.21 -35.70 15.84
C THR A 69 19.44 -34.29 15.30
N GLY A 70 19.88 -33.34 16.13
CA GLY A 70 20.19 -31.99 15.66
C GLY A 70 21.42 -31.92 14.74
N VAL A 71 22.52 -32.56 15.13
CA VAL A 71 23.80 -32.49 14.39
C VAL A 71 23.71 -33.17 13.03
N LEU A 72 23.06 -34.33 12.94
CA LEU A 72 22.89 -35.04 11.68
C LEU A 72 22.02 -34.25 10.71
N THR A 73 20.93 -33.62 11.16
CA THR A 73 20.14 -32.75 10.29
C THR A 73 20.92 -31.51 9.83
N LEU A 74 21.77 -30.93 10.68
CA LEU A 74 22.66 -29.85 10.24
C LEU A 74 23.68 -30.31 9.18
N ILE A 75 24.21 -31.53 9.30
CA ILE A 75 25.10 -32.14 8.30
C ILE A 75 24.36 -32.30 6.96
N GLU A 76 23.10 -32.73 6.97
CA GLU A 76 22.28 -32.83 5.75
C GLU A 76 22.11 -31.47 5.04
N TYR A 77 21.98 -30.37 5.80
CA TYR A 77 21.93 -29.02 5.23
C TYR A 77 23.29 -28.53 4.72
N ILE A 78 24.37 -28.72 5.48
CA ILE A 78 25.71 -28.19 5.16
C ILE A 78 26.33 -28.92 3.96
N PHE A 79 26.19 -30.24 3.90
CA PHE A 79 26.78 -31.06 2.86
C PHE A 79 25.80 -31.39 1.72
N ALA A 80 24.55 -30.93 1.81
CA ALA A 80 23.48 -31.26 0.86
C ALA A 80 23.33 -32.77 0.61
N VAL A 81 23.53 -33.58 1.66
CA VAL A 81 23.37 -35.04 1.65
C VAL A 81 22.00 -35.40 2.24
N ASP A 82 21.39 -36.48 1.76
CA ASP A 82 20.16 -37.05 2.33
C ASP A 82 20.50 -38.33 3.10
N LEU A 83 20.50 -38.24 4.44
CA LEU A 83 20.73 -39.38 5.33
C LEU A 83 19.44 -40.16 5.58
N HIS A 84 18.31 -39.71 5.04
CA HIS A 84 16.98 -40.29 5.21
C HIS A 84 16.53 -40.38 6.68
N ILE A 85 17.13 -39.60 7.58
CA ILE A 85 16.74 -39.57 9.00
C ILE A 85 15.39 -38.86 9.19
N ASP A 86 14.99 -38.03 8.23
CA ASP A 86 13.76 -37.24 8.26
C ASP A 86 12.49 -38.09 8.15
N GLN A 87 12.59 -39.28 7.53
CA GLN A 87 11.47 -40.20 7.32
C GLN A 87 11.61 -41.53 8.11
N LEU A 88 12.64 -41.64 8.95
CA LEU A 88 13.00 -42.89 9.63
C LEU A 88 11.86 -43.48 10.48
N PHE A 89 11.02 -42.62 11.07
CA PHE A 89 9.93 -43.02 11.96
C PHE A 89 8.52 -42.71 11.43
N MET A 90 8.40 -41.77 10.50
CA MET A 90 7.11 -41.31 9.96
C MET A 90 7.33 -40.65 8.60
N GLU A 91 6.52 -41.01 7.61
CA GLU A 91 6.49 -40.32 6.30
C GLU A 91 5.76 -38.97 6.41
N HIS A 92 6.25 -37.95 5.71
CA HIS A 92 5.59 -36.65 5.67
C HIS A 92 4.33 -36.72 4.79
N TYR A 93 3.23 -36.10 5.23
CA TYR A 93 1.99 -36.03 4.44
C TYR A 93 1.39 -34.61 4.33
N ILE A 94 2.08 -33.59 4.86
CA ILE A 94 1.67 -32.18 4.76
C ILE A 94 2.85 -31.31 4.29
N ASP A 95 2.80 -30.87 3.03
CA ASP A 95 3.91 -30.17 2.36
C ASP A 95 3.63 -28.67 2.11
N LEU A 96 3.41 -27.92 3.18
CA LEU A 96 3.21 -26.46 3.13
C LEU A 96 4.51 -25.72 3.53
N LYS A 97 5.10 -24.96 2.59
CA LYS A 97 6.26 -24.06 2.79
C LYS A 97 7.54 -24.74 3.33
N THR A 98 7.76 -26.01 2.98
CA THR A 98 8.98 -26.78 3.30
C THR A 98 9.91 -26.86 2.09
N SER A 99 11.22 -26.72 2.31
CA SER A 99 12.23 -26.82 1.24
C SER A 99 12.66 -28.26 0.97
N ASN A 100 12.65 -29.11 2.01
CA ASN A 100 12.85 -30.54 1.95
C ASN A 100 11.74 -31.19 2.78
N PRO A 101 10.85 -32.00 2.19
CA PRO A 101 9.73 -32.58 2.91
C PRO A 101 10.17 -33.43 4.11
N GLY A 102 9.51 -33.28 5.26
CA GLY A 102 9.82 -34.01 6.51
C GLY A 102 11.01 -33.46 7.33
N ARG A 103 11.90 -32.65 6.75
CA ARG A 103 13.11 -32.17 7.41
C ARG A 103 12.84 -31.05 8.41
N MET A 104 13.42 -31.15 9.61
CA MET A 104 13.32 -30.06 10.60
C MET A 104 14.07 -28.80 10.10
N ALA A 105 13.58 -27.62 10.45
CA ALA A 105 14.24 -26.36 10.06
C ALA A 105 15.70 -26.28 10.58
N PRO A 106 16.64 -25.64 9.85
CA PRO A 106 18.06 -25.58 10.25
C PRO A 106 18.28 -24.95 11.64
N ASN A 107 17.54 -23.89 11.96
CA ASN A 107 17.59 -23.24 13.27
C ASN A 107 16.98 -24.13 14.39
N THR A 108 16.01 -24.99 14.06
CA THR A 108 15.45 -26.00 14.97
C THR A 108 16.48 -27.10 15.26
N ALA A 109 17.18 -27.59 14.23
CA ALA A 109 18.27 -28.55 14.37
C ALA A 109 19.43 -27.99 15.22
N LEU A 110 19.76 -26.70 15.03
CA LEU A 110 20.73 -26.00 15.87
C LEU A 110 20.27 -25.93 17.33
N CYS A 111 19.01 -25.56 17.60
CA CYS A 111 18.48 -25.51 18.96
C CYS A 111 18.50 -26.89 19.65
N PHE A 112 18.19 -27.97 18.94
CA PHE A 112 18.32 -29.33 19.50
C PHE A 112 19.78 -29.74 19.72
N SER A 113 20.68 -29.38 18.80
CA SER A 113 22.12 -29.61 19.00
C SER A 113 22.62 -28.91 20.27
N LEU A 114 22.26 -27.64 20.46
CA LEU A 114 22.58 -26.88 21.67
C LEU A 114 21.93 -27.48 22.91
N THR A 115 20.69 -27.97 22.81
CA THR A 115 19.96 -28.64 23.90
C THR A 115 20.68 -29.91 24.35
N GLY A 116 21.00 -30.80 23.41
CA GLY A 116 21.71 -32.05 23.68
C GLY A 116 23.10 -31.81 24.27
N LEU A 117 23.85 -30.85 23.71
CA LEU A 117 25.14 -30.44 24.24
C LEU A 117 25.02 -29.87 25.66
N THR A 118 24.03 -29.02 25.91
CA THR A 118 23.77 -28.42 27.23
C THR A 118 23.52 -29.50 28.26
N VAL A 119 22.62 -30.45 27.99
CA VAL A 119 22.32 -31.54 28.92
C VAL A 119 23.53 -32.44 29.10
N LEU A 120 24.20 -32.85 28.02
CA LEU A 120 25.37 -33.74 28.07
C LEU A 120 26.49 -33.16 28.96
N LEU A 121 26.85 -31.89 28.74
CA LEU A 121 27.86 -31.22 29.57
C LEU A 121 27.42 -31.09 31.03
N THR A 122 26.14 -30.81 31.25
CA THR A 122 25.55 -30.67 32.59
C THR A 122 25.50 -32.00 33.35
N THR A 123 25.36 -33.13 32.64
CA THR A 123 25.38 -34.49 33.19
C THR A 123 26.80 -34.97 33.46
N LEU A 124 27.73 -34.78 32.52
CA LEU A 124 29.12 -35.28 32.63
C LEU A 124 29.95 -34.49 33.65
N CYS A 125 29.74 -33.18 33.77
CA CYS A 125 30.55 -32.30 34.61
C CYS A 125 29.71 -31.69 35.74
N HIS A 126 29.11 -32.56 36.54
CA HIS A 126 28.19 -32.21 37.62
C HIS A 126 28.79 -31.15 38.57
N GLU A 127 27.94 -30.20 38.99
CA GLU A 127 28.23 -29.18 40.02
C GLU A 127 29.47 -28.28 39.85
N ARG A 128 29.96 -28.06 38.62
CA ARG A 128 31.01 -27.06 38.37
C ARG A 128 30.43 -25.67 38.06
N PRO A 129 31.00 -24.57 38.60
CA PRO A 129 30.50 -23.21 38.35
C PRO A 129 30.62 -22.81 36.86
N ARG A 130 31.70 -23.25 36.19
CA ARG A 130 31.87 -23.04 34.74
C ARG A 130 30.77 -23.70 33.92
N VAL A 131 30.37 -24.92 34.29
CA VAL A 131 29.33 -25.67 33.57
C VAL A 131 27.98 -25.00 33.77
N THR A 132 27.68 -24.53 34.99
CA THR A 132 26.48 -23.74 35.29
C THR A 132 26.40 -22.47 34.43
N ALA A 133 27.52 -21.77 34.22
CA ALA A 133 27.60 -20.62 33.32
C ALA A 133 27.33 -21.00 31.85
N TRP A 134 27.90 -22.10 31.37
CA TRP A 134 27.64 -22.64 30.02
C TRP A 134 26.17 -23.04 29.85
N THR A 135 25.57 -23.71 30.82
CA THR A 135 24.13 -24.07 30.82
C THR A 135 23.25 -22.83 30.67
N ALA A 136 23.57 -21.76 31.40
CA ALA A 136 22.83 -20.50 31.31
C ALA A 136 23.00 -19.81 29.95
N THR A 137 24.22 -19.81 29.42
CA THR A 137 24.57 -19.16 28.14
C THR A 137 23.94 -19.88 26.95
N LEU A 138 24.04 -21.20 26.90
CA LEU A 138 23.42 -22.02 25.86
C LEU A 138 21.88 -21.96 25.95
N GLY A 139 21.33 -21.94 27.17
CA GLY A 139 19.90 -21.71 27.40
C GLY A 139 19.43 -20.35 26.85
N ALA A 140 20.17 -19.28 27.10
CA ALA A 140 19.88 -17.95 26.56
C ALA A 140 19.99 -17.90 25.02
N LEU A 141 20.95 -18.62 24.42
CA LEU A 141 21.08 -18.73 22.96
C LEU A 141 19.89 -19.47 22.33
N ILE A 142 19.39 -20.53 22.97
CA ILE A 142 18.19 -21.25 22.53
C ILE A 142 16.95 -20.34 22.60
N ILE A 143 16.79 -19.59 23.70
CA ILE A 143 15.71 -18.59 23.82
C ILE A 143 15.83 -17.55 22.71
N SER A 144 17.04 -17.03 22.47
CA SER A 144 17.31 -16.03 21.43
C SER A 144 16.86 -16.50 20.05
N LEU A 145 17.26 -17.71 19.64
CA LEU A 145 16.84 -18.30 18.36
C LEU A 145 15.32 -18.48 18.27
N GLY A 146 14.67 -18.89 19.37
CA GLY A 146 13.21 -19.00 19.46
C GLY A 146 12.50 -17.64 19.34
N VAL A 147 12.99 -16.60 20.03
CA VAL A 147 12.43 -15.24 19.98
C VAL A 147 12.59 -14.63 18.59
N THR A 148 13.76 -14.77 17.96
CA THR A 148 14.00 -14.29 16.59
C THR A 148 13.04 -14.95 15.60
N ALA A 149 12.84 -16.27 15.69
CA ALA A 149 11.89 -16.98 14.85
C ALA A 149 10.43 -16.57 15.12
N LEU A 150 10.07 -16.32 16.38
CA LEU A 150 8.74 -15.83 16.76
C LEU A 150 8.48 -14.41 16.22
N ALA A 151 9.47 -13.52 16.28
CA ALA A 151 9.37 -12.17 15.71
C ALA A 151 9.08 -12.22 14.19
N GLY A 152 9.70 -13.16 13.47
CA GLY A 152 9.42 -13.40 12.05
C GLY A 152 7.97 -13.72 11.73
N TYR A 153 7.29 -14.51 12.59
CA TYR A 153 5.86 -14.76 12.46
C TYR A 153 5.01 -13.51 12.71
N MET A 154 5.35 -12.72 13.74
CA MET A 154 4.56 -11.53 14.11
C MET A 154 4.59 -10.43 13.04
N ILE A 155 5.70 -10.31 12.31
CA ILE A 155 5.92 -9.23 11.33
C ILE A 155 5.52 -9.70 9.91
N GLY A 156 5.26 -10.99 9.73
CA GLY A 156 4.90 -11.57 8.43
C GLY A 156 6.05 -11.57 7.41
N VAL A 157 7.29 -11.44 7.88
CA VAL A 157 8.51 -11.45 7.06
C VAL A 157 9.34 -12.69 7.39
N GLU A 158 8.69 -13.84 7.37
CA GLU A 158 9.28 -15.13 7.75
C GLU A 158 10.56 -15.48 6.94
N GLY A 159 10.77 -14.87 5.78
CA GLY A 159 11.98 -15.02 4.95
C GLY A 159 13.13 -14.05 5.24
N ALA A 160 12.89 -12.89 5.87
CA ALA A 160 13.93 -11.86 6.06
C ALA A 160 14.85 -12.11 7.27
N TYR A 161 14.49 -13.02 8.17
CA TYR A 161 15.27 -13.34 9.38
C TYR A 161 16.51 -14.22 9.11
N GLY A 162 17.06 -14.18 7.89
CA GLY A 162 18.39 -14.71 7.54
C GLY A 162 18.45 -16.15 7.01
N TRP A 163 17.32 -16.85 6.85
CA TRP A 163 17.28 -18.26 6.44
C TRP A 163 16.60 -18.53 5.07
N GLY A 164 16.30 -17.48 4.29
CA GLY A 164 15.98 -17.56 2.86
C GLY A 164 14.89 -18.58 2.47
N HIS A 165 15.12 -19.33 1.39
CA HIS A 165 14.25 -20.39 0.85
C HIS A 165 14.27 -21.71 1.65
N MET A 166 14.90 -21.75 2.83
CA MET A 166 14.99 -22.98 3.63
C MET A 166 13.68 -23.26 4.39
N THR A 167 13.56 -24.49 4.89
CA THR A 167 12.40 -24.93 5.68
C THR A 167 12.20 -24.04 6.90
N ARG A 168 10.98 -23.53 7.07
CA ARG A 168 10.64 -22.59 8.16
C ARG A 168 10.33 -23.35 9.45
N MET A 169 10.67 -22.73 10.57
CA MET A 169 10.40 -23.26 11.91
C MET A 169 8.93 -23.04 12.28
N ALA A 170 8.22 -24.02 12.83
CA ALA A 170 6.81 -23.84 13.22
C ALA A 170 6.63 -22.89 14.42
N ILE A 171 5.51 -22.16 14.49
CA ILE A 171 5.28 -21.15 15.55
C ILE A 171 5.25 -21.74 16.97
N HIS A 172 4.72 -22.94 17.16
CA HIS A 172 4.70 -23.61 18.46
C HIS A 172 6.05 -24.24 18.83
N THR A 173 6.91 -24.55 17.83
CA THR A 173 8.32 -24.91 18.04
C THR A 173 9.09 -23.75 18.69
N THR A 174 8.82 -22.49 18.31
CA THR A 174 9.52 -21.34 18.91
C THR A 174 9.17 -21.21 20.39
N ALA A 175 7.88 -21.34 20.74
CA ALA A 175 7.41 -21.37 22.13
C ALA A 175 8.05 -22.54 22.91
N GLY A 176 8.15 -23.71 22.28
CA GLY A 176 8.82 -24.89 22.84
C GLY A 176 10.27 -24.61 23.25
N PHE A 177 11.07 -23.99 22.37
CA PHE A 177 12.46 -23.64 22.68
C PHE A 177 12.60 -22.50 23.68
N ILE A 178 11.70 -21.52 23.69
CA ILE A 178 11.67 -20.48 24.74
C ILE A 178 11.45 -21.13 26.12
N VAL A 179 10.50 -22.06 26.22
CA VAL A 179 10.22 -22.82 27.45
C VAL A 179 11.41 -23.69 27.86
N LEU A 180 11.99 -24.43 26.91
CA LEU A 180 13.10 -25.34 27.17
C LEU A 180 14.38 -24.60 27.56
N GLY A 181 14.75 -23.55 26.82
CA GLY A 181 15.88 -22.67 27.14
C GLY A 181 15.70 -21.93 28.47
N GLY A 182 14.48 -21.46 28.76
CA GLY A 182 14.12 -20.89 30.07
C GLY A 182 14.31 -21.90 31.21
N GLY A 183 14.04 -23.18 30.95
CA GLY A 183 14.34 -24.28 31.85
C GLY A 183 15.84 -24.41 32.19
N PHE A 184 16.73 -24.28 31.20
CA PHE A 184 18.18 -24.30 31.44
C PHE A 184 18.67 -23.10 32.22
N VAL A 185 18.18 -21.89 31.91
CA VAL A 185 18.52 -20.67 32.66
C VAL A 185 18.04 -20.78 34.10
N ALA A 186 16.81 -21.26 34.33
CA ALA A 186 16.27 -21.48 35.67
C ALA A 186 17.07 -22.53 36.46
N LEU A 187 17.46 -23.63 35.81
CA LEU A 187 18.32 -24.66 36.42
C LEU A 187 19.67 -24.06 36.81
N ALA A 188 20.33 -23.34 35.90
CA ALA A 188 21.59 -22.68 36.17
C ALA A 188 21.49 -21.66 37.30
N TRP A 189 20.42 -20.86 37.33
CA TRP A 189 20.15 -19.89 38.39
C TRP A 189 20.00 -20.58 39.75
N SER A 190 19.22 -21.67 39.81
CA SER A 190 19.01 -22.43 41.04
C SER A 190 20.31 -23.07 41.58
N ARG A 191 21.16 -23.58 40.69
CA ARG A 191 22.47 -24.15 41.05
C ARG A 191 23.45 -23.07 41.51
N ASN A 192 23.49 -21.92 40.82
CA ASN A 192 24.35 -20.80 41.20
C ASN A 192 24.01 -20.27 42.60
N ARG A 193 22.72 -20.14 42.95
CA ARG A 193 22.30 -19.73 44.30
C ARG A 193 22.75 -20.68 45.40
N ARG A 194 22.83 -21.99 45.11
CA ARG A 194 23.32 -22.99 46.06
C ARG A 194 24.85 -22.95 46.20
N MET A 195 25.58 -22.78 45.11
CA MET A 195 27.05 -22.79 45.09
C MET A 195 27.68 -21.49 45.59
N SER A 196 27.09 -20.34 45.24
CA SER A 196 27.61 -19.01 45.56
C SER A 196 26.53 -18.13 46.21
N PRO A 197 26.10 -18.39 47.45
CA PRO A 197 25.05 -17.61 48.12
C PRO A 197 25.47 -16.16 48.45
N ALA A 198 26.79 -15.87 48.46
CA ALA A 198 27.32 -14.53 48.72
C ALA A 198 27.31 -13.61 47.48
N GLU A 199 27.07 -14.16 46.28
CA GLU A 199 26.97 -13.36 45.04
C GLU A 199 25.56 -12.77 44.90
N SER A 200 25.47 -11.45 44.71
CA SER A 200 24.18 -10.76 44.45
C SER A 200 23.63 -11.05 43.05
N LEU A 201 24.50 -11.19 42.05
CA LEU A 201 24.18 -11.59 40.69
C LEU A 201 25.17 -12.65 40.20
N PRO A 202 24.72 -13.66 39.44
CA PRO A 202 25.64 -14.66 38.87
C PRO A 202 26.69 -14.03 37.96
N HIS A 203 27.92 -14.54 37.99
CA HIS A 203 29.02 -14.08 37.13
C HIS A 203 28.73 -14.16 35.62
N TRP A 204 27.80 -15.04 35.22
CA TRP A 204 27.35 -15.22 33.83
C TRP A 204 26.15 -14.35 33.44
N ALA A 205 25.57 -13.58 34.37
CA ALA A 205 24.46 -12.67 34.07
C ALA A 205 24.75 -11.68 32.93
N PRO A 206 25.97 -11.10 32.80
CA PRO A 206 26.29 -10.21 31.67
C PRO A 206 26.22 -10.91 30.32
N GLN A 207 26.48 -12.22 30.24
CA GLN A 207 26.39 -12.99 28.99
C GLN A 207 24.93 -13.12 28.53
N ILE A 208 24.01 -13.39 29.46
CA ILE A 208 22.57 -13.47 29.17
C ILE A 208 22.02 -12.10 28.76
N ILE A 209 22.43 -11.04 29.45
CA ILE A 209 22.04 -9.66 29.10
C ILE A 209 22.53 -9.32 27.69
N GLY A 210 23.77 -9.69 27.36
CA GLY A 210 24.32 -9.50 26.02
C GLY A 210 23.54 -10.22 24.94
N ILE A 211 23.29 -11.52 25.12
CA ILE A 211 22.51 -12.31 24.17
C ILE A 211 21.10 -11.72 24.04
N THR A 212 20.36 -11.56 25.13
CA THR A 212 18.97 -11.10 25.12
C THR A 212 18.84 -9.69 24.53
N GLY A 213 19.71 -8.75 24.95
CA GLY A 213 19.68 -7.37 24.50
C GLY A 213 20.00 -7.26 23.01
N LEU A 214 21.00 -7.99 22.52
CA LEU A 214 21.32 -8.03 21.09
C LEU A 214 20.21 -8.69 20.29
N THR A 215 19.62 -9.80 20.76
CA THR A 215 18.49 -10.46 20.08
C THR A 215 17.32 -9.51 19.89
N ILE A 216 16.90 -8.81 20.96
CA ILE A 216 15.81 -7.83 20.88
C ILE A 216 16.18 -6.71 19.91
N THR A 217 17.41 -6.20 19.99
CA THR A 217 17.89 -5.12 19.11
C THR A 217 17.86 -5.55 17.65
N PHE A 218 18.42 -6.71 17.30
CA PHE A 218 18.42 -7.22 15.94
C PHE A 218 17.01 -7.53 15.44
N ALA A 219 16.14 -8.09 16.29
CA ALA A 219 14.77 -8.38 15.91
C ALA A 219 13.98 -7.11 15.58
N LEU A 220 14.12 -6.07 16.40
CA LEU A 220 13.48 -4.77 16.16
C LEU A 220 14.09 -4.04 14.95
N TRP A 221 15.41 -4.04 14.83
CA TRP A 221 16.11 -3.46 13.67
C TRP A 221 15.65 -4.12 12.37
N GLN A 222 15.61 -5.46 12.30
CA GLN A 222 15.13 -6.16 11.11
C GLN A 222 13.66 -5.86 10.81
N ALA A 223 12.80 -5.76 11.83
CA ALA A 223 11.40 -5.38 11.66
C ALA A 223 11.27 -4.01 10.99
N MET A 224 12.05 -3.05 11.49
CA MET A 224 12.06 -1.67 11.03
C MET A 224 12.66 -1.54 9.63
N SER A 225 13.78 -2.21 9.37
CA SER A 225 14.42 -2.25 8.06
C SER A 225 13.52 -2.90 7.01
N ALA A 226 12.79 -3.96 7.36
CA ALA A 226 11.81 -4.57 6.46
C ALA A 226 10.63 -3.63 6.15
N GLN A 227 10.21 -2.80 7.12
CA GLN A 227 9.20 -1.78 6.90
C GLN A 227 9.73 -0.65 6.00
N GLU A 228 10.96 -0.20 6.22
CA GLU A 228 11.61 0.83 5.40
C GLU A 228 11.82 0.37 3.96
N GLN A 229 12.28 -0.86 3.74
CA GLN A 229 12.43 -1.42 2.39
C GLN A 229 11.11 -1.43 1.62
N ARG A 230 9.99 -1.73 2.28
CA ARG A 230 8.65 -1.63 1.68
C ARG A 230 8.35 -0.18 1.29
N MET A 231 8.58 0.77 2.20
CA MET A 231 8.39 2.21 1.93
C MET A 231 9.23 2.70 0.75
N VAL A 232 10.51 2.35 0.69
CA VAL A 232 11.42 2.72 -0.39
C VAL A 232 10.99 2.09 -1.72
N SER A 233 10.49 0.85 -1.70
CA SER A 233 10.01 0.19 -2.91
C SER A 233 8.75 0.84 -3.49
N GLU A 234 7.88 1.38 -2.64
CA GLU A 234 6.61 2.00 -3.06
C GLU A 234 6.78 3.47 -3.46
N MET A 235 7.66 4.22 -2.79
CA MET A 235 7.77 5.68 -2.98
C MET A 235 9.09 6.16 -3.57
N GLY A 236 10.05 5.25 -3.76
CA GLY A 236 11.39 5.57 -4.24
C GLY A 236 12.37 5.96 -3.13
N PRO A 237 13.59 6.39 -3.52
CA PRO A 237 14.72 6.55 -2.61
C PRO A 237 14.56 7.63 -1.53
N SER A 238 13.65 8.59 -1.72
CA SER A 238 13.41 9.68 -0.75
C SER A 238 12.74 9.20 0.55
N ALA A 239 12.15 8.00 0.55
CA ALA A 239 11.57 7.41 1.73
C ALA A 239 12.57 6.71 2.66
N ALA A 240 13.84 6.58 2.23
CA ALA A 240 14.91 6.06 3.06
C ALA A 240 15.17 7.00 4.24
N ASN A 241 15.39 6.44 5.43
CA ASN A 241 15.60 7.22 6.65
C ASN A 241 16.67 6.55 7.53
N PHE A 242 17.02 7.18 8.65
CA PHE A 242 18.07 6.66 9.54
C PHE A 242 17.53 6.01 10.82
N SER A 243 16.24 5.66 10.80
CA SER A 243 15.54 5.29 12.02
C SER A 243 15.88 3.86 12.45
N ASP A 244 16.08 2.95 11.52
CA ASP A 244 16.48 1.57 11.79
C ASP A 244 17.95 1.49 12.25
N GLU A 245 18.90 2.18 11.61
CA GLU A 245 20.30 2.17 12.05
C GLU A 245 20.48 2.86 13.40
N GLY A 246 19.73 3.95 13.64
CA GLY A 246 19.74 4.60 14.95
C GLY A 246 19.19 3.70 16.07
N LEU A 247 18.14 2.90 15.79
CA LEU A 247 17.62 1.90 16.72
C LEU A 247 18.65 0.78 17.00
N LEU A 248 19.36 0.33 15.96
CA LEU A 248 20.43 -0.66 16.07
C LEU A 248 21.57 -0.16 16.95
N ILE A 249 22.07 1.05 16.69
CA ILE A 249 23.14 1.68 17.47
C ILE A 249 22.69 1.87 18.93
N PHE A 250 21.48 2.39 19.14
CA PHE A 250 20.89 2.56 20.48
C PHE A 250 20.85 1.23 21.25
N GLY A 251 20.32 0.17 20.65
CA GLY A 251 20.17 -1.12 21.31
C GLY A 251 21.51 -1.80 21.63
N ILE A 252 22.50 -1.70 20.72
CA ILE A 252 23.87 -2.20 20.96
C ILE A 252 24.52 -1.45 22.13
N LEU A 253 24.44 -0.12 22.15
CA LEU A 253 25.03 0.70 23.21
C LEU A 253 24.33 0.47 24.56
N LEU A 254 23.00 0.35 24.57
CA LEU A 254 22.22 0.03 25.76
C LEU A 254 22.66 -1.33 26.33
N THR A 255 22.75 -2.35 25.47
CA THR A 255 23.16 -3.70 25.85
C THR A 255 24.58 -3.70 26.41
N PHE A 256 25.52 -3.04 25.72
CA PHE A 256 26.90 -2.92 26.19
C PHE A 256 27.00 -2.20 27.52
N SER A 257 26.23 -1.12 27.72
CA SER A 257 26.16 -0.40 28.99
C SER A 257 25.66 -1.30 30.13
N LEU A 258 24.62 -2.10 29.90
CA LEU A 258 24.09 -3.04 30.89
C LEU A 258 25.11 -4.15 31.23
N ILE A 259 25.86 -4.66 30.25
CA ILE A 259 26.95 -5.62 30.47
C ILE A 259 28.04 -5.02 31.35
N LEU A 260 28.50 -3.80 31.04
CA LEU A 260 29.53 -3.12 31.83
C LEU A 260 29.06 -2.86 33.26
N ARG A 261 27.81 -2.40 33.44
CA ARG A 261 27.24 -2.16 34.76
C ARG A 261 27.11 -3.43 35.60
N THR A 262 26.63 -4.51 35.01
CA THR A 262 26.51 -5.78 35.74
C THR A 262 27.86 -6.38 36.09
N ARG A 263 28.86 -6.31 35.20
CA ARG A 263 30.24 -6.72 35.51
C ARG A 263 30.86 -5.91 36.64
N ALA A 264 30.66 -4.59 36.64
CA ALA A 264 31.17 -3.72 37.68
C ALA A 264 30.46 -3.96 39.02
N ALA A 265 29.13 -4.21 39.03
CA ALA A 265 28.40 -4.56 40.24
C ALA A 265 28.93 -5.84 40.91
N ASN A 266 29.42 -6.81 40.12
CA ASN A 266 30.00 -8.06 40.62
C ASN A 266 31.46 -7.95 41.10
N LYS A 267 32.23 -6.96 40.62
CA LYS A 267 33.64 -6.76 41.00
C LYS A 267 33.86 -5.79 42.17
N ALA A 268 32.92 -4.88 42.41
CA ALA A 268 33.25 -3.67 43.13
C ALA A 268 33.37 -3.82 44.67
N GLY A 269 34.55 -3.45 45.19
CA GLY A 269 34.70 -2.76 46.48
C GLY A 269 34.38 -1.26 46.37
N ASP A 270 34.33 -0.52 47.49
CA ASP A 270 33.77 0.85 47.55
C ASP A 270 34.41 1.89 46.60
N GLY A 271 35.66 1.70 46.17
CA GLY A 271 36.36 2.59 45.22
C GLY A 271 35.90 2.46 43.76
N GLU A 272 35.67 1.24 43.26
CA GLU A 272 35.17 1.00 41.89
C GLU A 272 33.71 1.43 41.71
N ARG A 273 32.92 1.42 42.80
CA ARG A 273 31.53 1.92 42.81
C ARG A 273 31.44 3.42 42.49
N ARG A 274 32.48 4.22 42.78
CA ARG A 274 32.52 5.67 42.49
C ARG A 274 32.79 5.98 41.01
N SER A 275 33.80 5.38 40.40
CA SER A 275 34.14 5.61 38.96
C SER A 275 33.00 5.18 38.03
N ASN A 276 32.34 4.07 38.34
CA ASN A 276 31.26 3.54 37.51
C ASN A 276 29.95 4.38 37.56
N ARG A 277 29.79 5.27 38.55
CA ARG A 277 28.68 6.24 38.61
C ARG A 277 28.92 7.44 37.69
N ASP A 278 30.16 7.75 37.31
CA ASP A 278 30.49 8.93 36.51
C ASP A 278 30.15 8.75 35.02
N PHE A 279 30.23 7.52 34.50
CA PHE A 279 29.85 7.21 33.12
C PHE A 279 28.33 7.05 32.93
N ALA A 280 27.61 6.74 34.00
CA ALA A 280 26.18 6.45 33.97
C ALA A 280 25.32 7.61 33.41
N GLN A 281 25.69 8.85 33.74
CA GLN A 281 25.02 10.06 33.24
C GLN A 281 25.26 10.27 31.75
N TYR A 282 26.50 10.10 31.28
CA TYR A 282 26.85 10.29 29.87
C TYR A 282 26.22 9.22 28.99
N THR A 283 26.16 7.97 29.46
CA THR A 283 25.44 6.90 28.74
C THR A 283 23.95 7.22 28.61
N ALA A 284 23.30 7.69 29.68
CA ALA A 284 21.89 8.08 29.60
C ALA A 284 21.65 9.21 28.60
N ILE A 285 22.54 10.22 28.58
CA ILE A 285 22.50 11.33 27.61
C ILE A 285 22.72 10.81 26.17
N ILE A 286 23.70 9.95 25.91
CA ILE A 286 23.92 9.44 24.54
C ILE A 286 22.74 8.59 24.07
N LEU A 287 22.23 7.70 24.92
CA LEU A 287 21.09 6.82 24.61
C LEU A 287 19.80 7.61 24.37
N GLY A 288 19.53 8.63 25.19
CA GLY A 288 18.38 9.49 25.00
C GLY A 288 18.44 10.27 23.68
N ALA A 289 19.61 10.76 23.29
CA ALA A 289 19.79 11.53 22.07
C ALA A 289 19.57 10.65 20.83
N LEU A 290 20.16 9.45 20.82
CA LEU A 290 19.98 8.47 19.75
C LEU A 290 18.51 8.07 19.61
N LEU A 291 17.85 7.70 20.72
CA LEU A 291 16.45 7.29 20.68
C LEU A 291 15.53 8.43 20.22
N ALA A 292 15.77 9.66 20.68
CA ALA A 292 15.00 10.82 20.25
C ALA A 292 15.20 11.12 18.76
N ALA A 293 16.44 11.03 18.25
CA ALA A 293 16.74 11.24 16.83
C ALA A 293 16.12 10.16 15.94
N SER A 294 16.21 8.88 16.31
CA SER A 294 15.55 7.78 15.58
C SER A 294 14.04 7.93 15.57
N LEU A 295 13.44 8.28 16.72
CA LEU A 295 11.99 8.48 16.82
C LEU A 295 11.54 9.69 15.98
N TYR A 296 12.31 10.77 15.98
CA TYR A 296 12.06 11.92 15.12
C TYR A 296 12.06 11.53 13.64
N SER A 297 13.11 10.84 13.19
CA SER A 297 13.24 10.38 11.81
C SER A 297 12.06 9.49 11.40
N LEU A 298 11.67 8.54 12.26
CA LEU A 298 10.54 7.66 12.02
C LEU A 298 9.22 8.42 11.89
N LEU A 299 8.94 9.34 12.81
CA LEU A 299 7.69 10.10 12.79
C LEU A 299 7.61 11.04 11.59
N GLN A 300 8.73 11.67 11.22
CA GLN A 300 8.79 12.56 10.06
C GLN A 300 8.49 11.80 8.77
N THR A 301 9.21 10.71 8.50
CA THR A 301 9.00 9.92 7.29
C THR A 301 7.59 9.33 7.22
N ASN A 302 7.08 8.78 8.33
CA ASN A 302 5.72 8.24 8.37
C ASN A 302 4.66 9.32 8.14
N PHE A 303 4.88 10.53 8.64
CA PHE A 303 3.95 11.64 8.43
C PHE A 303 3.94 12.06 6.95
N GLU A 304 5.10 12.32 6.37
CA GLU A 304 5.23 12.73 4.96
C GLU A 304 4.60 11.68 4.02
N LEU A 305 4.87 10.39 4.28
CA LEU A 305 4.21 9.25 3.64
C LEU A 305 2.68 9.36 3.73
N SER A 306 2.14 9.48 4.95
CA SER A 306 0.70 9.42 5.19
C SER A 306 -0.04 10.56 4.49
N VAL A 307 0.60 11.74 4.42
CA VAL A 307 0.04 12.91 3.74
C VAL A 307 0.07 12.71 2.23
N LYS A 308 1.19 12.22 1.68
CA LYS A 308 1.33 11.94 0.25
C LYS A 308 0.34 10.88 -0.23
N GLN A 309 0.23 9.74 0.46
CA GLN A 309 -0.70 8.67 0.10
C GLN A 309 -2.16 9.15 0.17
N ARG A 310 -2.51 9.93 1.20
CA ARG A 310 -3.85 10.51 1.30
C ARG A 310 -4.15 11.46 0.14
N PHE A 311 -3.17 12.26 -0.27
CA PHE A 311 -3.29 13.17 -1.41
C PHE A 311 -3.45 12.41 -2.73
N GLU A 312 -2.59 11.43 -3.00
CA GLU A 312 -2.67 10.61 -4.23
C GLU A 312 -4.00 9.86 -4.32
N ALA A 313 -4.45 9.26 -3.21
CA ALA A 313 -5.76 8.59 -3.16
C ALA A 313 -6.91 9.59 -3.39
N ALA A 314 -6.83 10.79 -2.82
CA ALA A 314 -7.84 11.81 -3.06
C ALA A 314 -7.87 12.27 -4.52
N ALA A 315 -6.70 12.49 -5.13
CA ALA A 315 -6.57 12.88 -6.54
C ALA A 315 -7.17 11.79 -7.46
N LEU A 316 -6.78 10.53 -7.26
CA LEU A 316 -7.30 9.41 -8.05
C LEU A 316 -8.83 9.30 -7.92
N ASN A 317 -9.36 9.30 -6.69
CA ASN A 317 -10.79 9.21 -6.44
C ASN A 317 -11.58 10.38 -7.07
N HIS A 318 -10.99 11.57 -7.18
CA HIS A 318 -11.63 12.71 -7.83
C HIS A 318 -11.63 12.55 -9.35
N VAL A 319 -10.53 12.09 -9.94
CA VAL A 319 -10.45 11.82 -11.38
C VAL A 319 -11.43 10.72 -11.78
N GLU A 320 -11.50 9.61 -11.03
CA GLU A 320 -12.49 8.54 -11.27
C GLU A 320 -13.93 9.03 -11.13
N ALA A 321 -14.22 9.89 -10.14
CA ALA A 321 -15.54 10.48 -9.99
C ALA A 321 -15.90 11.43 -11.13
N ILE A 322 -14.91 12.14 -11.71
CA ILE A 322 -15.08 12.95 -12.90
C ILE A 322 -15.39 12.05 -14.10
N GLU A 323 -14.63 10.97 -14.30
CA GLU A 323 -14.82 10.00 -15.38
C GLU A 323 -16.24 9.41 -15.36
N HIS A 324 -16.67 8.85 -14.22
CA HIS A 324 -18.04 8.33 -14.06
C HIS A 324 -19.11 9.43 -14.17
N GLY A 325 -18.76 10.65 -13.78
CA GLY A 325 -19.62 11.81 -13.96
C GLY A 325 -19.86 12.13 -15.43
N ILE A 326 -18.82 12.06 -16.26
CA ILE A 326 -18.88 12.29 -17.71
C ILE A 326 -19.71 11.22 -18.41
N ASP A 327 -19.59 9.95 -18.00
CA ASP A 327 -20.43 8.86 -18.54
C ASP A 327 -21.93 9.20 -18.45
N THR A 328 -22.36 9.83 -17.35
CA THR A 328 -23.74 10.28 -17.18
C THR A 328 -24.18 11.31 -18.23
N TYR A 329 -23.26 12.13 -18.74
CA TYR A 329 -23.52 13.07 -19.83
C TYR A 329 -23.59 12.31 -21.16
N LEU A 330 -22.66 11.39 -21.41
CA LEU A 330 -22.62 10.56 -22.63
C LEU A 330 -23.87 9.68 -22.79
N GLU A 331 -24.46 9.18 -21.70
CA GLU A 331 -25.75 8.48 -21.72
C GLU A 331 -26.88 9.30 -22.37
N THR A 332 -26.81 10.63 -22.32
CA THR A 332 -27.78 11.50 -23.00
C THR A 332 -27.75 11.30 -24.52
N LEU A 333 -26.57 11.13 -25.11
CA LEU A 333 -26.41 10.87 -26.54
C LEU A 333 -26.95 9.47 -26.90
N TYR A 334 -26.68 8.47 -26.06
CA TYR A 334 -27.21 7.12 -26.27
C TYR A 334 -28.74 7.06 -26.18
N HIS A 335 -29.37 7.87 -25.31
CA HIS A 335 -30.82 8.00 -25.28
C HIS A 335 -31.39 8.62 -26.58
N ILE A 336 -30.73 9.63 -27.14
CA ILE A 336 -31.12 10.22 -28.42
C ILE A 336 -31.00 9.16 -29.52
N ARG A 337 -29.84 8.51 -29.64
CA ARG A 337 -29.61 7.43 -30.62
C ARG A 337 -30.66 6.33 -30.50
N SER A 338 -30.91 5.82 -29.30
CA SER A 338 -31.89 4.75 -29.06
C SER A 338 -33.30 5.12 -29.52
N THR A 339 -33.65 6.41 -29.44
CA THR A 339 -34.96 6.90 -29.91
C THR A 339 -35.04 6.86 -31.44
N PHE A 340 -33.97 7.29 -32.13
CA PHE A 340 -33.91 7.21 -33.59
C PHE A 340 -33.76 5.76 -34.10
N ASP A 341 -33.17 4.87 -33.32
CA ASP A 341 -33.11 3.43 -33.64
C ASP A 341 -34.48 2.76 -33.49
N ALA A 342 -35.31 3.25 -32.56
CA ALA A 342 -36.65 2.71 -32.30
C ALA A 342 -37.76 3.32 -33.17
N SER A 343 -37.55 4.51 -33.74
CA SER A 343 -38.55 5.21 -34.55
C SER A 343 -38.05 5.58 -35.95
N SER A 344 -38.89 5.32 -36.95
CA SER A 344 -38.63 5.74 -38.34
C SER A 344 -38.71 7.26 -38.51
N PHE A 345 -39.40 7.98 -37.62
CA PHE A 345 -39.56 9.42 -37.67
C PHE A 345 -39.61 10.01 -36.25
N VAL A 346 -38.91 11.12 -36.04
CA VAL A 346 -38.94 11.88 -34.78
C VAL A 346 -39.14 13.33 -35.17
N ASP A 347 -40.30 13.89 -34.83
CA ASP A 347 -40.56 15.30 -35.07
C ASP A 347 -39.85 16.20 -34.04
N ARG A 348 -39.89 17.52 -34.27
CA ARG A 348 -39.24 18.48 -33.39
C ARG A 348 -39.80 18.48 -31.97
N ASP A 349 -41.11 18.37 -31.81
CA ASP A 349 -41.76 18.40 -30.49
C ASP A 349 -41.45 17.14 -29.68
N GLU A 350 -41.36 15.99 -30.35
CA GLU A 350 -40.88 14.73 -29.80
C GLU A 350 -39.42 14.83 -29.37
N PHE A 351 -38.54 15.36 -30.23
CA PHE A 351 -37.13 15.59 -29.90
C PHE A 351 -36.98 16.51 -28.67
N ARG A 352 -37.71 17.62 -28.65
CA ARG A 352 -37.73 18.55 -27.50
C ARG A 352 -38.19 17.87 -26.22
N THR A 353 -39.25 17.08 -26.29
CA THR A 353 -39.78 16.34 -25.14
C THR A 353 -38.76 15.33 -24.61
N LEU A 354 -38.04 14.64 -25.51
CA LEU A 354 -37.00 13.68 -25.18
C LEU A 354 -35.84 14.32 -24.40
N VAL A 355 -35.32 15.45 -24.88
CA VAL A 355 -34.05 16.01 -24.38
C VAL A 355 -34.22 17.00 -23.22
N ASN A 356 -35.40 17.60 -23.06
CA ASN A 356 -35.66 18.63 -22.04
C ASN A 356 -35.29 18.21 -20.61
N ARG A 357 -35.55 16.94 -20.26
CA ARG A 357 -35.20 16.42 -18.92
C ARG A 357 -33.69 16.35 -18.73
N SER A 358 -32.94 15.95 -19.76
CA SER A 358 -31.48 15.83 -19.71
C SER A 358 -30.84 17.22 -19.58
N LEU A 359 -31.32 18.20 -20.35
CA LEU A 359 -30.89 19.61 -20.24
C LEU A 359 -31.08 20.14 -18.82
N ALA A 360 -32.22 19.85 -18.18
CA ALA A 360 -32.51 20.31 -16.83
C ALA A 360 -31.68 19.59 -15.73
N ARG A 361 -31.22 18.35 -15.98
CA ARG A 361 -30.53 17.52 -14.98
C ARG A 361 -29.01 17.55 -15.08
N ASN A 362 -28.46 17.96 -16.22
CA ASN A 362 -27.04 17.91 -16.51
C ASN A 362 -26.50 19.33 -16.82
N PRO A 363 -26.28 20.17 -15.78
CA PRO A 363 -25.67 21.48 -15.97
C PRO A 363 -24.35 21.38 -16.74
N GLY A 364 -24.09 22.31 -17.66
CA GLY A 364 -22.96 22.28 -18.57
C GLY A 364 -23.30 21.76 -19.96
N ILE A 365 -24.38 20.98 -20.12
CA ILE A 365 -24.97 20.79 -21.45
C ILE A 365 -25.58 22.12 -21.89
N MET A 366 -25.02 22.69 -22.95
CA MET A 366 -25.45 23.95 -23.54
C MET A 366 -26.57 23.71 -24.55
N ALA A 367 -26.40 22.70 -25.41
CA ALA A 367 -27.40 22.32 -26.39
C ALA A 367 -27.33 20.82 -26.71
N LEU A 368 -28.48 20.25 -27.10
CA LEU A 368 -28.60 18.92 -27.70
C LEU A 368 -29.17 19.07 -29.10
N GLU A 369 -28.51 18.43 -30.06
CA GLU A 369 -28.69 18.68 -31.48
C GLU A 369 -28.94 17.38 -32.25
N TRP A 370 -29.77 17.46 -33.27
CA TRP A 370 -29.91 16.43 -34.30
C TRP A 370 -29.32 16.93 -35.61
N VAL A 371 -28.32 16.21 -36.11
CA VAL A 371 -27.55 16.57 -37.30
C VAL A 371 -27.68 15.46 -38.35
N PRO A 372 -28.71 15.49 -39.21
CA PRO A 372 -28.92 14.46 -40.22
C PRO A 372 -27.83 14.49 -41.30
N ARG A 373 -27.58 13.33 -41.91
CA ARG A 373 -26.80 13.24 -43.16
C ARG A 373 -27.71 13.56 -44.33
N VAL A 374 -27.48 14.65 -45.04
CA VAL A 374 -28.32 15.07 -46.16
C VAL A 374 -27.53 15.07 -47.46
N THR A 375 -27.96 14.29 -48.45
CA THR A 375 -27.33 14.29 -49.78
C THR A 375 -27.72 15.53 -50.60
N ALA A 376 -26.93 15.86 -51.61
CA ALA A 376 -27.24 16.95 -52.56
C ALA A 376 -28.67 16.87 -53.14
N GLN A 377 -29.17 15.66 -53.38
CA GLN A 377 -30.51 15.41 -53.94
C GLN A 377 -31.64 15.68 -52.92
N GLN A 378 -31.36 15.57 -51.62
CA GLN A 378 -32.34 15.73 -50.55
C GLN A 378 -32.43 17.18 -50.04
N ARG A 379 -31.42 18.00 -50.31
CA ARG A 379 -31.28 19.36 -49.78
C ARG A 379 -32.53 20.22 -49.99
N ASP A 380 -32.99 20.37 -51.22
CA ASP A 380 -34.11 21.27 -51.55
C ASP A 380 -35.41 20.87 -50.84
N VAL A 381 -35.65 19.56 -50.72
CA VAL A 381 -36.83 19.00 -50.03
C VAL A 381 -36.73 19.26 -48.52
N MET A 382 -35.56 19.03 -47.91
CA MET A 382 -35.38 19.25 -46.47
C MET A 382 -35.37 20.73 -46.10
N GLU A 383 -34.79 21.60 -46.92
CA GLU A 383 -34.87 23.06 -46.71
C GLU A 383 -36.31 23.56 -46.83
N ALA A 384 -37.09 23.08 -47.80
CA ALA A 384 -38.51 23.45 -47.92
C ALA A 384 -39.33 23.01 -46.69
N ALA A 385 -39.14 21.77 -46.22
CA ALA A 385 -39.79 21.28 -45.01
C ALA A 385 -39.38 22.10 -43.77
N ALA A 386 -38.10 22.41 -43.61
CA ALA A 386 -37.62 23.23 -42.50
C ALA A 386 -38.10 24.69 -42.57
N ARG A 387 -38.39 25.24 -43.75
CA ARG A 387 -39.00 26.57 -43.86
C ARG A 387 -40.41 26.65 -43.32
N GLU A 388 -41.15 25.55 -43.41
CA GLU A 388 -42.49 25.43 -42.85
C GLU A 388 -42.46 25.10 -41.35
N GLU A 389 -41.55 24.22 -40.92
CA GLU A 389 -41.50 23.71 -39.54
C GLU A 389 -40.62 24.53 -38.57
N VAL A 390 -39.54 25.15 -39.08
CA VAL A 390 -38.48 25.74 -38.26
C VAL A 390 -38.44 27.26 -38.34
N SER A 391 -38.22 27.81 -39.55
CA SER A 391 -38.14 29.25 -39.81
C SER A 391 -38.20 29.52 -41.31
N ALA A 392 -38.97 30.52 -41.74
CA ALA A 392 -39.11 30.88 -43.15
C ALA A 392 -37.77 31.18 -43.85
N ASP A 393 -36.75 31.59 -43.10
CA ASP A 393 -35.41 31.92 -43.59
C ASP A 393 -34.40 30.76 -43.49
N PHE A 394 -34.86 29.53 -43.20
CA PHE A 394 -33.98 28.38 -43.04
C PHE A 394 -33.26 28.02 -44.36
N VAL A 395 -31.93 27.89 -44.28
CA VAL A 395 -31.04 27.44 -45.35
C VAL A 395 -29.93 26.59 -44.76
N PHE A 396 -29.39 25.63 -45.52
CA PHE A 396 -28.11 25.02 -45.14
C PHE A 396 -26.98 26.01 -45.42
N GLY A 397 -26.14 26.30 -44.43
CA GLY A 397 -25.15 27.37 -44.53
C GLY A 397 -23.81 27.15 -43.83
N ASP A 398 -22.80 27.89 -44.26
CA ASP A 398 -21.39 27.73 -43.85
C ASP A 398 -20.95 28.65 -42.71
N SER A 399 -21.77 29.64 -42.34
CA SER A 399 -21.42 30.59 -41.30
C SER A 399 -22.66 31.20 -40.66
N PRO A 400 -22.79 31.11 -39.33
CA PRO A 400 -23.81 31.82 -38.57
C PRO A 400 -23.43 33.28 -38.21
N ALA A 401 -22.35 33.85 -38.77
CA ALA A 401 -21.82 35.15 -38.35
C ALA A 401 -22.84 36.30 -38.46
N GLU A 402 -23.01 37.06 -37.36
CA GLU A 402 -23.79 38.30 -37.26
C GLU A 402 -25.20 38.28 -37.89
N GLY A 403 -25.95 37.21 -37.62
CA GLY A 403 -27.41 37.21 -37.82
C GLY A 403 -27.89 36.87 -39.24
N SER A 404 -27.01 36.40 -40.13
CA SER A 404 -27.40 35.91 -41.46
C SER A 404 -26.63 34.65 -41.83
N MET A 405 -27.32 33.51 -41.88
CA MET A 405 -26.76 32.25 -42.37
C MET A 405 -26.40 32.36 -43.86
N THR A 406 -25.13 32.19 -44.22
CA THR A 406 -24.71 32.21 -45.63
C THR A 406 -24.94 30.85 -46.27
N ALA A 407 -25.75 30.79 -47.33
CA ALA A 407 -26.07 29.53 -48.02
C ALA A 407 -24.80 28.77 -48.44
N ALA A 408 -24.77 27.48 -48.11
CA ALA A 408 -23.65 26.59 -48.38
C ALA A 408 -23.51 26.34 -49.89
N PRO A 409 -22.28 26.23 -50.43
CA PRO A 409 -22.04 25.83 -51.81
C PRO A 409 -22.61 24.43 -52.08
N GLN A 410 -22.67 24.03 -53.36
CA GLN A 410 -23.02 22.64 -53.69
C GLN A 410 -21.95 21.67 -53.15
N ARG A 411 -22.40 20.68 -52.38
CA ARG A 411 -21.62 19.58 -51.79
C ARG A 411 -22.39 18.28 -51.98
N ASP A 412 -21.68 17.16 -52.01
CA ASP A 412 -22.29 15.84 -52.15
C ASP A 412 -23.14 15.47 -50.91
N VAL A 413 -22.67 15.88 -49.73
CA VAL A 413 -23.28 15.61 -48.42
C VAL A 413 -23.17 16.86 -47.54
N TYR A 414 -24.21 17.07 -46.74
CA TYR A 414 -24.35 18.13 -45.75
C TYR A 414 -24.65 17.51 -44.37
N PHE A 415 -24.20 18.18 -43.31
CA PHE A 415 -24.50 17.86 -41.91
C PHE A 415 -25.09 19.10 -41.21
N PRO A 416 -26.31 19.52 -41.60
CA PRO A 416 -26.94 20.72 -41.03
C PRO A 416 -27.43 20.46 -39.61
N ILE A 417 -27.29 21.43 -38.71
CA ILE A 417 -27.99 21.41 -37.41
C ILE A 417 -29.50 21.56 -37.69
N TYR A 418 -30.24 20.46 -37.63
CA TYR A 418 -31.65 20.42 -38.01
C TYR A 418 -32.58 20.65 -36.81
N TYR A 419 -32.29 20.00 -35.67
CA TYR A 419 -32.90 20.31 -34.38
C TYR A 419 -31.83 20.79 -33.40
N VAL A 420 -32.19 21.75 -32.55
CA VAL A 420 -31.37 22.23 -31.44
C VAL A 420 -32.27 22.58 -30.27
N GLU A 421 -31.94 22.07 -29.09
CA GLU A 421 -32.65 22.36 -27.84
C GLU A 421 -31.68 22.74 -26.71
N PRO A 422 -31.96 23.81 -25.94
CA PRO A 422 -33.10 24.71 -26.10
C PRO A 422 -32.99 25.57 -27.36
N GLN A 423 -34.08 25.77 -28.10
CA GLN A 423 -34.02 26.54 -29.36
C GLN A 423 -33.51 27.98 -29.16
N GLN A 424 -33.87 28.65 -28.07
CA GLN A 424 -33.32 29.95 -27.70
C GLN A 424 -32.29 29.74 -26.58
N PRO A 425 -31.08 30.30 -26.66
CA PRO A 425 -30.61 31.30 -27.65
C PRO A 425 -30.05 30.74 -28.98
N PHE A 426 -30.07 29.42 -29.21
CA PHE A 426 -29.39 28.76 -30.32
C PHE A 426 -30.11 28.81 -31.69
N SER A 427 -31.08 29.71 -31.89
CA SER A 427 -31.86 29.71 -33.13
C SER A 427 -31.04 30.14 -34.35
N SER A 428 -29.94 30.87 -34.13
CA SER A 428 -29.05 31.36 -35.19
C SER A 428 -28.13 30.28 -35.79
N VAL A 429 -27.97 29.13 -35.12
CA VAL A 429 -27.14 28.02 -35.64
C VAL A 429 -27.94 26.97 -36.40
N LEU A 430 -29.28 27.08 -36.42
CA LEU A 430 -30.13 26.20 -37.22
C LEU A 430 -29.78 26.31 -38.71
N GLY A 431 -29.56 25.15 -39.35
CA GLY A 431 -29.09 25.06 -40.73
C GLY A 431 -27.58 25.20 -40.91
N PHE A 432 -26.80 25.49 -39.85
CA PHE A 432 -25.35 25.51 -39.94
C PHE A 432 -24.84 24.12 -40.31
N ASP A 433 -24.14 24.01 -41.44
CA ASP A 433 -23.52 22.78 -41.91
C ASP A 433 -22.20 22.55 -41.18
N LEU A 434 -22.17 21.55 -40.30
CA LEU A 434 -20.96 21.19 -39.57
C LEU A 434 -19.84 20.72 -40.52
N ALA A 435 -20.15 20.30 -41.75
CA ALA A 435 -19.15 19.98 -42.76
C ALA A 435 -18.34 21.20 -43.25
N ALA A 436 -18.84 22.42 -43.03
CA ALA A 436 -18.19 23.66 -43.46
C ALA A 436 -16.85 23.89 -42.76
N ARG A 437 -16.64 23.31 -41.57
CA ARG A 437 -15.37 23.38 -40.82
C ARG A 437 -14.66 22.03 -40.86
N PRO A 438 -13.42 21.94 -41.40
CA PRO A 438 -12.70 20.68 -41.51
C PRO A 438 -12.53 19.93 -40.18
N ALA A 439 -12.29 20.65 -39.08
CA ALA A 439 -12.16 20.05 -37.74
C ALA A 439 -13.47 19.42 -37.24
N HIS A 440 -14.62 20.05 -37.52
CA HIS A 440 -15.92 19.49 -37.15
C HIS A 440 -16.24 18.25 -37.99
N LEU A 441 -16.01 18.32 -39.31
CA LEU A 441 -16.21 17.19 -40.20
C LEU A 441 -15.33 16.00 -39.81
N ALA A 442 -14.07 16.24 -39.45
CA ALA A 442 -13.16 15.19 -38.99
C ALA A 442 -13.70 14.46 -37.76
N ALA A 443 -14.20 15.20 -36.75
CA ALA A 443 -14.81 14.62 -35.56
C ALA A 443 -16.08 13.80 -35.89
N LEU A 444 -16.97 14.32 -36.75
CA LEU A 444 -18.17 13.59 -37.18
C LEU A 444 -17.81 12.28 -37.92
N MET A 445 -16.84 12.34 -38.83
CA MET A 445 -16.43 11.16 -39.58
C MET A 445 -15.65 10.15 -38.73
N GLU A 446 -14.88 10.60 -37.73
CA GLU A 446 -14.31 9.69 -36.74
C GLU A 446 -15.39 9.01 -35.90
N ALA A 447 -16.39 9.76 -35.41
CA ALA A 447 -17.54 9.20 -34.70
C ALA A 447 -18.24 8.10 -35.53
N ALA A 448 -18.49 8.37 -36.83
CA ALA A 448 -19.12 7.42 -37.74
C ALA A 448 -18.26 6.15 -37.96
N ARG A 449 -16.94 6.31 -38.06
CA ARG A 449 -16.00 5.19 -38.25
C ARG A 449 -15.82 4.36 -36.98
N SER A 450 -15.74 4.99 -35.81
CA SER A 450 -15.53 4.34 -34.52
C SER A 450 -16.80 3.74 -33.93
N ASN A 451 -17.98 4.26 -34.32
CA ASN A 451 -19.27 3.96 -33.68
C ASN A 451 -19.26 4.27 -32.16
N ALA A 452 -18.49 5.28 -31.76
CA ALA A 452 -18.37 5.72 -30.38
C ALA A 452 -18.62 7.24 -30.28
N PRO A 453 -18.92 7.78 -29.08
CA PRO A 453 -18.88 9.21 -28.84
C PRO A 453 -17.50 9.75 -29.20
N THR A 454 -17.46 10.79 -30.01
CA THR A 454 -16.22 11.46 -30.43
C THR A 454 -16.30 12.95 -30.17
N VAL A 455 -15.20 13.52 -29.70
CA VAL A 455 -15.10 14.90 -29.23
C VAL A 455 -14.56 15.80 -30.34
N SER A 456 -15.09 17.02 -30.41
CA SER A 456 -14.58 18.04 -31.31
C SER A 456 -13.34 18.72 -30.74
N ALA A 457 -12.58 19.40 -31.60
CA ALA A 457 -11.66 20.44 -31.15
C ALA A 457 -12.41 21.53 -30.34
N ARG A 458 -11.65 22.33 -29.60
CA ARG A 458 -12.17 23.40 -28.74
C ARG A 458 -13.00 24.42 -29.53
N LEU A 459 -14.14 24.81 -28.94
CA LEU A 459 -15.10 25.76 -29.50
C LEU A 459 -15.24 26.95 -28.55
N GLN A 460 -15.34 28.15 -29.11
CA GLN A 460 -15.82 29.33 -28.40
C GLN A 460 -17.23 29.64 -28.91
N LEU A 461 -18.24 29.55 -28.05
CA LEU A 461 -19.60 29.93 -28.41
C LEU A 461 -19.73 31.46 -28.35
N PHE A 462 -20.54 32.06 -29.23
CA PHE A 462 -20.77 33.51 -29.27
C PHE A 462 -21.28 34.10 -27.94
N GLN A 463 -21.91 33.26 -27.13
CA GLN A 463 -22.52 33.62 -25.86
C GLN A 463 -21.68 33.25 -24.63
N SER A 464 -20.60 32.47 -24.81
CA SER A 464 -19.73 32.08 -23.71
C SER A 464 -18.77 33.21 -23.39
N GLU A 465 -18.47 33.39 -22.11
CA GLU A 465 -17.46 34.34 -21.65
C GLU A 465 -16.08 34.00 -22.24
N GLU A 466 -15.22 35.01 -22.37
CA GLU A 466 -13.86 34.82 -22.88
C GLU A 466 -13.09 33.87 -21.94
N GLY A 467 -12.61 32.75 -22.46
CA GLY A 467 -11.94 31.69 -21.68
C GLY A 467 -12.86 30.56 -21.20
N ALA A 468 -14.17 30.64 -21.45
CA ALA A 468 -15.12 29.54 -21.25
C ALA A 468 -15.19 28.66 -22.50
N TYR A 469 -14.41 27.58 -22.50
CA TYR A 469 -14.29 26.69 -23.64
C TYR A 469 -15.38 25.63 -23.66
N SER A 470 -15.94 25.43 -24.86
CA SER A 470 -16.92 24.40 -25.16
C SER A 470 -16.35 23.35 -26.11
N ILE A 471 -16.98 22.20 -26.13
CA ILE A 471 -16.75 21.12 -27.09
C ILE A 471 -18.11 20.59 -27.52
N PHE A 472 -18.19 19.98 -28.70
CA PHE A 472 -19.32 19.12 -29.02
C PHE A 472 -18.86 17.67 -29.01
N ILE A 473 -19.78 16.78 -28.64
CA ILE A 473 -19.60 15.34 -28.65
C ILE A 473 -20.63 14.77 -29.61
N ALA A 474 -20.18 14.03 -30.61
CA ALA A 474 -21.03 13.43 -31.62
C ALA A 474 -21.13 11.92 -31.44
N LEU A 475 -22.34 11.37 -31.57
CA LEU A 475 -22.61 9.94 -31.60
C LEU A 475 -23.38 9.61 -32.88
N PRO A 476 -22.91 8.66 -33.71
CA PRO A 476 -23.58 8.33 -34.97
C PRO A 476 -24.87 7.55 -34.75
N VAL A 477 -25.81 7.76 -35.65
CA VAL A 477 -27.07 7.04 -35.77
C VAL A 477 -27.15 6.46 -37.18
N TYR A 478 -27.53 5.18 -37.30
CA TYR A 478 -27.55 4.44 -38.57
C TYR A 478 -28.98 4.03 -38.95
N GLU A 479 -29.26 3.90 -40.24
CA GLU A 479 -30.62 3.64 -40.77
C GLU A 479 -31.30 2.37 -40.22
N ASN A 480 -30.55 1.31 -39.93
CA ASN A 480 -31.09 0.00 -39.50
C ASN A 480 -30.89 -0.29 -38.00
N GLY A 481 -30.52 0.71 -37.19
CA GLY A 481 -30.23 0.60 -35.75
C GLY A 481 -28.96 -0.19 -35.39
N ALA A 482 -28.69 -1.30 -36.09
CA ALA A 482 -27.46 -2.08 -35.94
C ALA A 482 -26.32 -1.45 -36.77
N PRO A 483 -25.22 -1.02 -36.13
CA PRO A 483 -24.05 -0.49 -36.85
C PRO A 483 -23.35 -1.62 -37.64
N PRO A 484 -23.04 -1.42 -38.93
CA PRO A 484 -22.21 -2.36 -39.70
C PRO A 484 -20.85 -2.65 -39.05
N GLU A 485 -20.28 -3.83 -39.28
CA GLU A 485 -18.96 -4.22 -38.73
C GLU A 485 -17.80 -3.43 -39.36
N ASN A 486 -17.91 -3.07 -40.64
CA ASN A 486 -16.88 -2.35 -41.38
C ASN A 486 -17.10 -0.83 -41.31
N ALA A 487 -16.01 -0.07 -41.09
CA ALA A 487 -16.04 1.39 -41.02
C ALA A 487 -16.62 2.04 -42.29
N ALA A 488 -16.24 1.54 -43.48
CA ALA A 488 -16.76 2.08 -44.74
C ALA A 488 -18.28 1.83 -44.91
N GLU A 489 -18.77 0.68 -44.41
CA GLU A 489 -20.19 0.36 -44.42
C GLU A 489 -20.95 1.21 -43.38
N ARG A 490 -20.35 1.51 -42.23
CA ARG A 490 -20.92 2.44 -41.24
C ARG A 490 -21.12 3.82 -41.83
N GLU A 491 -20.11 4.38 -42.48
CA GLU A 491 -20.24 5.69 -43.14
C GLU A 491 -21.36 5.70 -44.20
N ALA A 492 -21.49 4.63 -44.98
CA ALA A 492 -22.54 4.51 -46.00
C ALA A 492 -23.95 4.37 -45.40
N ALA A 493 -24.08 3.72 -44.24
CA ALA A 493 -25.34 3.50 -43.52
C ALA A 493 -25.72 4.64 -42.56
N LEU A 494 -24.94 5.72 -42.54
CA LEU A 494 -25.11 6.84 -41.61
C LEU A 494 -26.41 7.61 -41.91
N ARG A 495 -27.28 7.70 -40.91
CA ARG A 495 -28.50 8.50 -40.92
C ARG A 495 -28.24 9.94 -40.45
N GLY A 496 -27.36 10.09 -39.47
CA GLY A 496 -26.99 11.38 -38.88
C GLY A 496 -26.24 11.21 -37.57
N PHE A 497 -26.19 12.29 -36.78
CA PHE A 497 -25.54 12.32 -35.48
C PHE A 497 -26.46 12.92 -34.42
N ALA A 498 -26.47 12.28 -33.26
CA ALA A 498 -26.85 12.94 -32.01
C ALA A 498 -25.63 13.74 -31.54
N VAL A 499 -25.80 15.05 -31.31
CA VAL A 499 -24.71 15.93 -30.92
C VAL A 499 -25.04 16.61 -29.60
N MET A 500 -24.07 16.69 -28.71
CA MET A 500 -24.16 17.39 -27.42
C MET A 500 -23.10 18.46 -27.38
N VAL A 501 -23.52 19.72 -27.27
CA VAL A 501 -22.63 20.86 -27.04
C VAL A 501 -22.52 21.06 -25.54
N THR A 502 -21.31 20.98 -24.99
CA THR A 502 -21.06 21.12 -23.55
C THR A 502 -19.97 22.15 -23.28
N GLU A 503 -20.19 22.97 -22.26
CA GLU A 503 -19.15 23.83 -21.71
C GLU A 503 -18.39 23.04 -20.63
N ILE A 504 -17.06 22.99 -20.74
CA ILE A 504 -16.23 22.09 -19.92
C ILE A 504 -16.33 22.46 -18.44
N GLY A 505 -16.24 23.76 -18.13
CA GLY A 505 -16.24 24.25 -16.75
C GLY A 505 -17.49 23.86 -15.96
N PRO A 506 -18.70 24.28 -16.38
CA PRO A 506 -19.93 23.94 -15.66
C PRO A 506 -20.21 22.44 -15.58
N MET A 507 -19.79 21.64 -16.56
CA MET A 507 -19.88 20.18 -16.52
C MET A 507 -19.00 19.61 -15.39
N ILE A 508 -17.72 19.99 -15.34
CA ILE A 508 -16.79 19.54 -14.30
C ILE A 508 -17.26 20.01 -12.91
N GLU A 509 -17.68 21.27 -12.77
CA GLU A 509 -18.19 21.81 -11.51
C GLU A 509 -19.47 21.10 -11.05
N SER A 510 -20.38 20.77 -11.97
CA SER A 510 -21.59 19.99 -11.68
C SER A 510 -21.26 18.61 -11.12
N ILE A 511 -20.27 17.93 -11.71
CA ILE A 511 -19.82 16.61 -11.25
C ILE A 511 -19.18 16.72 -9.86
N LEU A 512 -18.24 17.65 -9.67
CA LEU A 512 -17.53 17.84 -8.40
C LEU A 512 -18.45 18.31 -7.27
N ASN A 513 -19.49 19.09 -7.58
CA ASN A 513 -20.46 19.55 -6.59
C ASN A 513 -21.35 18.43 -6.02
N LYS A 514 -21.49 17.30 -6.72
CA LYS A 514 -22.18 16.12 -6.19
C LYS A 514 -21.39 15.44 -5.06
N GLN A 515 -20.09 15.71 -4.94
CA GLN A 515 -19.31 15.21 -3.82
C GLN A 515 -19.53 16.05 -2.55
N PRO A 516 -19.95 15.44 -1.43
CA PRO A 516 -20.35 16.15 -0.22
C PRO A 516 -19.18 16.77 0.55
N SER A 517 -17.95 16.32 0.33
CA SER A 517 -16.76 16.85 1.03
C SER A 517 -15.67 17.19 0.02
N PRO A 518 -15.28 18.47 -0.10
CA PRO A 518 -14.18 18.86 -0.97
C PRO A 518 -12.87 18.30 -0.45
N ALA A 519 -12.09 17.62 -1.29
CA ALA A 519 -10.80 17.06 -0.88
C ALA A 519 -9.66 18.09 -0.82
N GLY A 520 -9.94 19.37 -0.98
CA GLY A 520 -8.89 20.39 -0.93
C GLY A 520 -7.96 20.33 -2.15
N LEU A 521 -8.49 20.03 -3.34
CA LEU A 521 -7.72 19.83 -4.57
C LEU A 521 -8.06 20.91 -5.61
N THR A 522 -7.04 21.58 -6.14
CA THR A 522 -7.16 22.38 -7.37
C THR A 522 -6.78 21.48 -8.53
N LEU A 523 -7.62 21.40 -9.55
CA LEU A 523 -7.44 20.50 -10.69
C LEU A 523 -7.27 21.31 -11.98
N THR A 524 -6.29 20.95 -12.79
CA THR A 524 -6.08 21.52 -14.12
C THR A 524 -6.25 20.42 -15.16
N PHE A 525 -7.07 20.68 -16.18
CA PHE A 525 -7.39 19.77 -17.26
C PHE A 525 -6.69 20.24 -18.53
N ALA A 526 -5.99 19.30 -19.18
CA ALA A 526 -5.26 19.54 -20.40
C ALA A 526 -5.49 18.42 -21.41
N ASP A 527 -5.58 18.74 -22.69
CA ASP A 527 -5.58 17.76 -23.78
C ASP A 527 -4.27 17.87 -24.57
N ASN A 528 -3.37 16.93 -24.32
CA ASN A 528 -2.04 16.93 -24.92
C ASN A 528 -2.04 16.40 -26.37
N GLU A 529 -3.19 15.98 -26.89
CA GLU A 529 -3.34 15.59 -28.30
C GLU A 529 -3.61 16.81 -29.19
N LEU A 530 -3.92 17.97 -28.59
CA LEU A 530 -4.11 19.24 -29.28
C LEU A 530 -2.82 20.08 -29.36
N PRO A 531 -2.73 21.05 -30.29
CA PRO A 531 -1.60 21.97 -30.36
C PRO A 531 -1.41 22.77 -29.05
N ASP A 532 -0.17 23.16 -28.72
CA ASP A 532 0.21 23.85 -27.46
C ASP A 532 -0.70 25.04 -27.06
N THR A 533 -1.28 25.75 -28.02
CA THR A 533 -2.20 26.89 -27.81
C THR A 533 -3.62 26.49 -27.36
N GLU A 534 -3.94 25.21 -27.43
CA GLU A 534 -5.26 24.62 -27.17
C GLU A 534 -5.25 23.52 -26.12
N VAL A 535 -4.06 23.20 -25.58
CA VAL A 535 -3.89 22.15 -24.55
C VAL A 535 -4.72 22.44 -23.31
N PHE A 536 -4.79 23.69 -22.85
CA PHE A 536 -5.57 24.02 -21.65
C PHE A 536 -7.08 23.94 -21.91
N MET A 537 -7.76 23.12 -21.11
CA MET A 537 -9.21 22.91 -21.18
C MET A 537 -9.95 23.65 -20.09
N TYR A 538 -9.60 23.40 -18.83
CA TYR A 538 -10.29 23.98 -17.69
C TYR A 538 -9.46 23.93 -16.41
N ARG A 539 -9.81 24.76 -15.43
CA ARG A 539 -9.22 24.74 -14.09
C ARG A 539 -10.32 24.84 -13.04
N HIS A 540 -10.39 23.82 -12.18
CA HIS A 540 -11.19 23.82 -10.98
C HIS A 540 -10.38 24.35 -9.80
N VAL A 541 -10.93 25.34 -9.09
CA VAL A 541 -10.36 25.86 -7.84
C VAL A 541 -11.07 25.21 -6.65
N SER A 542 -10.31 24.61 -5.74
CA SER A 542 -10.85 23.89 -4.58
C SER A 542 -11.85 24.74 -3.76
N ARG A 543 -13.04 24.18 -3.51
CA ARG A 543 -14.06 24.78 -2.62
C ARG A 543 -13.62 24.89 -1.15
N ALA A 544 -12.64 24.08 -0.75
CA ALA A 544 -12.04 24.13 0.57
C ALA A 544 -10.59 24.62 0.47
N MET A 545 -10.30 25.59 -0.39
CA MET A 545 -8.98 26.19 -0.42
C MET A 545 -8.66 26.84 0.93
N ASP A 546 -7.57 26.40 1.56
CA ASP A 546 -7.01 27.00 2.77
C ASP A 546 -5.49 26.89 2.73
N LEU A 547 -4.86 27.98 2.30
CA LEU A 547 -3.42 28.10 2.13
C LEU A 547 -2.73 28.70 3.36
N GLY A 548 -3.49 29.15 4.37
CA GLY A 548 -2.99 29.94 5.49
C GLY A 548 -2.63 31.40 5.12
N PRO A 549 -2.27 32.23 6.11
CA PRO A 549 -2.17 33.69 5.95
C PRO A 549 -0.99 34.17 5.08
N ASP A 550 0.08 33.37 4.97
CA ASP A 550 1.34 33.81 4.36
C ASP A 550 1.61 33.18 2.98
N ASN A 551 0.69 32.35 2.46
CA ASN A 551 0.93 31.60 1.21
C ASN A 551 -0.08 31.99 0.15
N THR A 552 0.42 32.02 -1.07
CA THR A 552 -0.36 32.23 -2.28
C THR A 552 -0.61 30.91 -2.97
N GLU A 553 -1.59 30.88 -3.87
CA GLU A 553 -1.87 29.69 -4.67
C GLU A 553 -0.67 29.29 -5.54
N LYS A 554 0.13 30.28 -5.97
CA LYS A 554 1.34 30.06 -6.76
C LYS A 554 2.36 29.19 -6.03
N ASP A 555 2.55 29.39 -4.72
CA ASP A 555 3.50 28.62 -3.92
C ASP A 555 3.16 27.12 -3.91
N TYR A 556 1.87 26.78 -4.02
CA TYR A 556 1.39 25.40 -4.10
C TYR A 556 1.41 24.80 -5.50
N LEU A 557 1.36 25.64 -6.54
CA LEU A 557 1.57 25.21 -7.91
C LEU A 557 3.06 24.87 -8.15
N ASP A 558 3.98 25.62 -7.53
CA ASP A 558 5.42 25.47 -7.72
C ASP A 558 6.05 24.42 -6.77
N ASP A 559 5.70 24.39 -5.48
CA ASP A 559 6.37 23.55 -4.46
C ASP A 559 5.41 22.60 -3.69
N GLY A 560 4.13 22.55 -4.06
CA GLY A 560 3.10 21.73 -3.40
C GLY A 560 3.12 20.25 -3.80
N LEU A 561 2.32 19.43 -3.11
CA LEU A 561 2.05 18.06 -3.58
C LEU A 561 1.29 18.13 -4.91
N THR A 562 1.84 17.47 -5.92
CA THR A 562 1.25 17.38 -7.26
C THR A 562 1.09 15.92 -7.67
N SER A 563 0.01 15.62 -8.39
CA SER A 563 -0.20 14.31 -9.02
C SER A 563 -0.81 14.52 -10.38
N THR A 564 -0.34 13.76 -11.36
CA THR A 564 -0.85 13.85 -12.73
C THR A 564 -1.38 12.49 -13.15
N THR A 565 -2.64 12.48 -13.60
CA THR A 565 -3.37 11.27 -13.96
C THR A 565 -4.03 11.46 -15.31
N LYS A 566 -4.25 10.37 -16.04
CA LYS A 566 -5.01 10.40 -17.29
C LYS A 566 -6.49 10.22 -16.98
N LEU A 567 -7.33 10.98 -17.68
CA LEU A 567 -8.78 10.90 -17.66
C LEU A 567 -9.23 10.50 -19.06
N ALA A 568 -9.90 9.36 -19.19
CA ALA A 568 -10.54 9.00 -20.44
C ALA A 568 -11.75 9.93 -20.65
N PHE A 569 -11.77 10.64 -21.77
CA PHE A 569 -12.86 11.53 -22.15
C PHE A 569 -13.29 11.19 -23.57
N ALA A 570 -14.30 10.33 -23.70
CA ALA A 570 -14.74 9.77 -24.99
C ALA A 570 -13.57 9.13 -25.76
N ASP A 571 -13.14 9.67 -26.89
CA ASP A 571 -12.02 9.17 -27.69
C ASP A 571 -10.67 9.85 -27.41
N HIS A 572 -10.63 10.81 -26.49
CA HIS A 572 -9.44 11.55 -26.08
C HIS A 572 -8.93 11.12 -24.69
N ASN A 573 -7.65 11.33 -24.42
CA ASN A 573 -7.03 11.13 -23.10
C ASN A 573 -6.57 12.44 -22.50
N TRP A 574 -7.42 13.05 -21.67
CA TRP A 574 -7.07 14.28 -20.97
C TRP A 574 -6.05 13.99 -19.86
N GLN A 575 -5.14 14.93 -19.66
CA GLN A 575 -4.24 14.96 -18.52
C GLN A 575 -4.86 15.85 -17.43
N VAL A 576 -5.05 15.27 -16.25
CA VAL A 576 -5.52 16.00 -15.07
C VAL A 576 -4.37 16.12 -14.10
N THR A 577 -3.99 17.35 -13.78
CA THR A 577 -2.99 17.65 -12.76
C THR A 577 -3.69 18.17 -11.52
N ALA A 578 -3.59 17.42 -10.43
CA ALA A 578 -4.09 17.78 -9.12
C ALA A 578 -2.98 18.45 -8.30
N HIS A 579 -3.34 19.55 -7.62
CA HIS A 579 -2.50 20.24 -6.65
C HIS A 579 -3.18 20.28 -5.29
N ALA A 580 -2.42 20.02 -4.23
CA ALA A 580 -2.91 20.20 -2.87
C ALA A 580 -3.20 21.68 -2.61
N ALA A 581 -4.42 22.01 -2.20
CA ALA A 581 -4.89 23.38 -1.97
C ALA A 581 -5.42 23.60 -0.54
N ASN A 582 -5.18 22.67 0.39
CA ASN A 582 -5.64 22.79 1.77
C ASN A 582 -4.62 22.24 2.79
N ARG A 583 -4.09 23.11 3.66
CA ARG A 583 -3.11 22.79 4.71
C ARG A 583 -3.65 22.01 5.91
N THR A 584 -4.96 22.01 6.11
CA THR A 584 -5.60 21.22 7.17
C THR A 584 -5.78 19.78 6.74
N ILE A 585 -6.04 19.55 5.45
CA ILE A 585 -6.19 18.21 4.86
C ILE A 585 -4.82 17.60 4.54
N TYR A 586 -3.92 18.41 3.96
CA TYR A 586 -2.56 18.03 3.60
C TYR A 586 -1.53 18.87 4.38
N PRO A 587 -1.37 18.63 5.69
CA PRO A 587 -0.49 19.41 6.53
C PRO A 587 0.99 19.15 6.22
N GLY A 588 1.80 20.21 6.26
CA GLY A 588 3.25 20.08 6.36
C GLY A 588 3.69 19.66 7.77
N TRP A 589 4.94 19.23 7.88
CA TRP A 589 5.53 18.85 9.17
C TRP A 589 5.55 20.05 10.14
N ARG A 590 4.97 19.89 11.34
CA ARG A 590 4.84 20.96 12.33
C ARG A 590 5.77 20.74 13.53
N ALA A 591 6.20 21.84 14.15
CA ALA A 591 6.99 21.81 15.38
C ALA A 591 6.28 21.06 16.54
N SER A 592 4.94 21.01 16.55
CA SER A 592 4.19 20.22 17.53
C SER A 592 4.46 18.71 17.43
N SER A 593 4.90 18.20 16.28
CA SER A 593 5.28 16.80 16.14
C SER A 593 6.56 16.45 16.90
N LEU A 594 7.30 17.45 17.41
CA LEU A 594 8.53 17.29 18.18
C LEU A 594 8.31 16.94 19.65
N TRP A 595 7.08 17.08 20.20
CA TRP A 595 6.83 16.87 21.63
C TRP A 595 7.24 15.48 22.11
N LEU A 596 7.01 14.44 21.31
CA LEU A 596 7.34 13.08 21.69
C LEU A 596 8.87 12.82 21.67
N PRO A 597 9.63 13.12 20.58
CA PRO A 597 11.09 13.08 20.61
C PRO A 597 11.72 13.94 21.71
N LEU A 598 11.23 15.17 21.91
CA LEU A 598 11.71 16.07 22.97
C LEU A 598 11.39 15.51 24.37
N GLY A 599 10.21 14.93 24.56
CA GLY A 599 9.82 14.29 25.81
C GLY A 599 10.73 13.12 26.17
N VAL A 600 11.05 12.26 25.19
CA VAL A 600 12.06 11.19 25.35
C VAL A 600 13.40 11.80 25.75
N TRP A 601 13.81 12.87 25.07
CA TRP A 601 15.09 13.51 25.37
C TRP A 601 15.16 14.06 26.81
N LEU A 602 14.14 14.82 27.21
CA LEU A 602 14.00 15.40 28.55
C LEU A 602 13.93 14.30 29.63
N PHE A 603 13.27 13.18 29.37
CA PHE A 603 13.22 12.05 30.29
C PHE A 603 14.63 11.48 30.55
N PHE A 604 15.43 11.25 29.51
CA PHE A 604 16.81 10.77 29.68
C PHE A 604 17.71 11.80 30.36
N LEU A 605 17.51 13.10 30.11
CA LEU A 605 18.19 14.16 30.86
C LEU A 605 17.80 14.16 32.35
N ALA A 606 16.52 13.94 32.67
CA ALA A 606 16.04 13.83 34.04
C ALA A 606 16.62 12.59 34.74
N VAL A 607 16.71 11.45 34.05
CA VAL A 607 17.39 10.24 34.55
C VAL A 607 18.87 10.52 34.81
N ALA A 608 19.58 11.16 33.87
CA ALA A 608 20.97 11.53 34.03
C ALA A 608 21.18 12.47 35.23
N TRP A 609 20.29 13.46 35.41
CA TRP A 609 20.29 14.37 36.54
C TRP A 609 19.99 13.66 37.86
N PHE A 610 19.01 12.76 37.91
CA PHE A 610 18.67 11.98 39.10
C PHE A 610 19.84 11.08 39.54
N VAL A 611 20.48 10.41 38.58
CA VAL A 611 21.70 9.61 38.83
C VAL A 611 22.82 10.49 39.38
N ARG A 612 22.99 11.72 38.86
CA ARG A 612 23.95 12.70 39.39
C ARG A 612 23.57 13.20 40.78
N ARG A 613 22.28 13.35 41.11
CA ARG A 613 21.84 13.81 42.43
C ARG A 613 22.00 12.73 43.51
N LEU A 614 21.73 11.46 43.19
CA LEU A 614 22.04 10.30 44.04
C LEU A 614 23.55 10.14 44.32
N ARG A 615 24.41 10.89 43.63
CA ARG A 615 25.84 10.97 43.93
C ARG A 615 26.13 12.00 45.04
N GLN A 616 25.32 13.05 45.16
CA GLN A 616 25.55 14.19 46.06
C GLN A 616 24.89 14.02 47.43
N ALA A 617 23.80 13.25 47.50
CA ALA A 617 23.20 12.76 48.74
C ALA A 617 23.88 11.46 49.17
#